data_AF-A0A7J9CDB9-F1
#
_entry.id   AF-A0A7J9CDB9-F1
#
_cell.length_a   1.000
_cell.length_b   1.000
_cell.length_c   1.000
_cell.angle_alpha   90.00
_cell.angle_beta   90.00
_cell.angle_gamma   90.00
#
_symmetry.space_group_name_H-M   'P 1'
#
loop_
_entity.id
_entity.type
_entity.pdbx_description
1 polymer ?
#
loop_
_entity_poly.entity_id
_entity_poly.type
_entity_poly.pdbx_seq_one_letter_code
_entity_poly.pdbx_strand_id
1 'polypeptide(L)'
;MFPGPTLEVRNGDSLEVKVVNKARYNVTIHWQGVRQMRTRWADGPEFVTQCPIRPGGSYTYRFTIQGQEGTLWWHAHSSWLRATVYGALIIRPRLGESYPFPKPNLETPIVLGEWWDANPINVVREATRTGAAPNVSDAYTINAQPGDLYKCSSKDAGETNLLRVINAALNQPLFFAVANHTLTVVGADATYIKPFTTSVLMLGAGQTTDVLIKADQRPARYYMASRAYQSA
;
A
#
# COMPACT_ATOMS: atom_id res chain seq x y z
N MET A 1 11.02 4.62 10.09
CA MET A 1 10.92 3.87 8.83
C MET A 1 9.73 4.43 8.08
N PHE A 2 9.88 4.75 6.80
CA PHE A 2 8.82 5.23 5.91
C PHE A 2 9.08 4.68 4.50
N PRO A 3 8.17 3.87 3.91
CA PRO A 3 6.92 3.35 4.49
C PRO A 3 7.16 2.51 5.75
N GLY A 4 6.08 2.17 6.46
CA GLY A 4 6.14 1.25 7.60
C GLY A 4 6.54 -0.17 7.19
N PRO A 5 6.81 -1.05 8.17
CA PRO A 5 7.23 -2.42 7.90
C PRO A 5 6.17 -3.21 7.13
N THR A 6 6.64 -4.08 6.23
CA THR A 6 5.81 -5.11 5.61
C THR A 6 5.45 -6.18 6.64
N LEU A 7 4.17 -6.51 6.74
CA LEU A 7 3.70 -7.65 7.51
C LEU A 7 3.51 -8.82 6.56
N GLU A 8 4.14 -9.96 6.84
CA GLU A 8 3.97 -11.18 6.06
C GLU A 8 3.27 -12.25 6.90
N VAL A 9 2.19 -12.80 6.37
CA VAL A 9 1.37 -13.85 6.99
C VAL A 9 0.93 -14.85 5.93
N ARG A 10 0.32 -15.96 6.34
CA ARG A 10 -0.36 -16.92 5.46
C ARG A 10 -1.86 -16.89 5.66
N ASN A 11 -2.59 -17.35 4.65
CA ASN A 11 -4.03 -17.61 4.77
C ASN A 11 -4.31 -18.66 5.87
N GLY A 12 -5.04 -18.25 6.90
CA GLY A 12 -5.30 -19.03 8.12
C GLY A 12 -4.52 -18.59 9.35
N ASP A 13 -3.49 -17.74 9.20
CA ASP A 13 -2.73 -17.23 10.35
C ASP A 13 -3.57 -16.28 11.20
N SER A 14 -3.27 -16.26 12.50
CA SER A 14 -3.77 -15.23 13.42
C SER A 14 -2.70 -14.16 13.61
N LEU A 15 -3.07 -12.92 13.30
CA LEU A 15 -2.21 -11.76 13.43
C LEU A 15 -2.55 -11.04 14.74
N GLU A 16 -1.52 -10.73 15.54
CA GLU A 16 -1.63 -9.90 16.74
C GLU A 16 -0.62 -8.74 16.65
N VAL A 17 -1.10 -7.50 16.65
CA VAL A 17 -0.27 -6.30 16.57
C VAL A 17 -0.61 -5.35 17.70
N LYS A 18 0.35 -5.14 18.61
CA LYS A 18 0.26 -4.10 19.64
C LYS A 18 0.76 -2.77 19.10
N VAL A 19 -0.16 -1.85 18.86
CA VAL A 19 0.13 -0.47 18.46
C VAL A 19 0.33 0.38 19.70
N VAL A 20 1.50 1.02 19.81
CA VAL A 20 1.82 1.97 20.89
C VAL A 20 1.91 3.36 20.29
N ASN A 21 0.99 4.25 20.65
CA ASN A 21 0.96 5.59 20.10
C ASN A 21 1.96 6.50 20.84
N LYS A 22 3.13 6.70 20.26
CA LYS A 22 4.13 7.68 20.71
C LYS A 22 4.05 9.01 19.92
N ALA A 23 3.07 9.17 19.05
CA ALA A 23 2.88 10.39 18.28
C ALA A 23 2.10 11.44 19.07
N ARG A 24 2.08 12.68 18.56
CA ARG A 24 1.30 13.79 19.13
C ARG A 24 -0.19 13.75 18.77
N TYR A 25 -0.57 12.93 17.79
CA TYR A 25 -1.94 12.83 17.29
C TYR A 25 -2.62 11.57 17.82
N ASN A 26 -3.94 11.65 17.99
CA ASN A 26 -4.81 10.48 18.07
C ASN A 26 -4.67 9.64 16.80
N VAL A 27 -4.61 8.31 16.95
CA VAL A 27 -4.43 7.41 15.80
C VAL A 27 -5.17 6.09 16.02
N THR A 28 -5.69 5.55 14.93
CA THR A 28 -6.09 4.15 14.79
C THR A 28 -5.38 3.54 13.59
N ILE A 29 -5.23 2.21 13.56
CA ILE A 29 -4.68 1.48 12.42
C ILE A 29 -5.77 0.59 11.83
N HIS A 30 -5.89 0.60 10.51
CA HIS A 30 -6.77 -0.25 9.72
C HIS A 30 -5.97 -1.21 8.84
N TRP A 31 -6.57 -2.37 8.62
CA TRP A 31 -6.02 -3.49 7.86
C TRP A 31 -6.77 -3.58 6.53
N GLN A 32 -6.48 -2.64 5.63
CA GLN A 32 -7.23 -2.43 4.39
C GLN A 32 -7.42 -3.73 3.61
N GLY A 33 -8.69 -4.06 3.37
CA GLY A 33 -9.11 -5.25 2.64
C GLY A 33 -9.21 -6.53 3.48
N VAL A 34 -8.69 -6.58 4.72
CA VAL A 34 -8.93 -7.72 5.61
C VAL A 34 -10.40 -7.74 6.00
N ARG A 35 -11.08 -8.87 5.78
CA ARG A 35 -12.55 -8.98 5.97
C ARG A 35 -13.04 -8.80 7.41
N GLN A 36 -12.16 -8.90 8.41
CA GLN A 36 -12.50 -8.80 9.83
C GLN A 36 -13.69 -9.68 10.26
N MET A 37 -13.67 -10.95 9.84
CA MET A 37 -14.75 -11.91 10.11
C MET A 37 -14.95 -12.08 11.62
N ARG A 38 -16.04 -11.50 12.14
CA ARG A 38 -16.41 -11.48 13.57
C ARG A 38 -15.39 -10.77 14.48
N THR A 39 -14.55 -9.89 13.92
CA THR A 39 -13.48 -9.18 14.66
C THR A 39 -13.52 -7.66 14.44
N ARG A 40 -14.72 -7.10 14.23
CA ARG A 40 -14.92 -5.66 13.91
C ARG A 40 -14.23 -4.68 14.85
N TRP A 41 -14.01 -5.03 16.13
CA TRP A 41 -13.30 -4.17 17.08
C TRP A 41 -11.83 -3.95 16.71
N ALA A 42 -11.24 -4.85 15.92
CA ALA A 42 -9.89 -4.75 15.40
C ALA A 42 -9.83 -4.15 13.99
N ASP A 43 -10.94 -3.62 13.47
CA ASP A 43 -10.98 -3.10 12.11
C ASP A 43 -10.21 -1.78 11.96
N GLY A 44 -10.39 -0.82 12.87
CA GLY A 44 -9.58 0.40 12.90
C GLY A 44 -10.29 1.74 12.65
N PRO A 45 -11.32 1.87 11.80
CA PRO A 45 -11.88 3.18 11.45
C PRO A 45 -12.30 4.02 12.66
N GLU A 46 -11.66 5.19 12.81
CA GLU A 46 -11.86 6.09 13.94
C GLU A 46 -13.33 6.54 14.03
N PHE A 47 -13.91 6.44 15.23
CA PHE A 47 -15.31 6.75 15.55
C PHE A 47 -16.37 5.86 14.87
N VAL A 48 -15.96 4.84 14.11
CA VAL A 48 -16.88 3.83 13.55
C VAL A 48 -16.76 2.53 14.34
N THR A 49 -15.56 1.95 14.42
CA THR A 49 -15.35 0.67 15.12
C THR A 49 -14.62 0.83 16.45
N GLN A 50 -13.92 1.95 16.64
CA GLN A 50 -13.20 2.25 17.89
C GLN A 50 -12.99 3.75 18.11
N CYS A 51 -12.79 4.13 19.37
CA CYS A 51 -12.16 5.40 19.72
C CYS A 51 -10.66 5.36 19.37
N PRO A 52 -10.03 6.53 19.11
CA PRO A 52 -8.61 6.59 18.82
C PRO A 52 -7.73 6.19 20.00
N ILE A 53 -6.57 5.63 19.67
CA ILE A 53 -5.48 5.44 20.63
C ILE A 53 -4.89 6.83 20.88
N ARG A 54 -5.08 7.35 22.10
CA ARG A 54 -4.53 8.64 22.51
C ARG A 54 -3.00 8.60 22.59
N PRO A 55 -2.30 9.75 22.45
CA PRO A 55 -0.87 9.84 22.74
C PRO A 55 -0.50 9.19 24.08
N GLY A 56 0.54 8.35 24.08
CA GLY A 56 0.97 7.55 25.22
C GLY A 56 0.19 6.25 25.43
N GLY A 57 -0.96 6.07 24.76
CA GLY A 57 -1.78 4.87 24.85
C GLY A 57 -1.30 3.72 23.97
N SER A 58 -1.92 2.56 24.14
CA SER A 58 -1.71 1.40 23.26
C SER A 58 -2.98 0.60 23.05
N TYR A 59 -3.07 -0.10 21.92
CA TYR A 59 -4.16 -1.03 21.62
C TYR A 59 -3.60 -2.25 20.88
N THR A 60 -4.12 -3.44 21.19
CA THR A 60 -3.73 -4.68 20.52
C THR A 60 -4.82 -5.11 19.55
N TYR A 61 -4.48 -5.10 18.26
CA TYR A 61 -5.31 -5.62 17.19
C TYR A 61 -5.08 -7.13 17.08
N ARG A 62 -6.16 -7.93 17.10
CA ARG A 62 -6.07 -9.38 16.95
C ARG A 62 -7.20 -9.92 16.11
N PHE A 63 -6.85 -10.65 15.05
CA PHE A 63 -7.80 -11.29 14.13
C PHE A 63 -7.12 -12.41 13.34
N THR A 64 -7.94 -13.22 12.67
CA THR A 64 -7.48 -14.33 11.82
C THR A 64 -7.74 -14.00 10.36
N ILE A 65 -6.75 -14.24 9.49
CA ILE A 65 -6.90 -14.08 8.04
C ILE A 65 -7.66 -15.29 7.49
N GLN A 66 -8.77 -15.06 6.78
CA GLN A 66 -9.66 -16.13 6.31
C GLN A 66 -10.00 -15.97 4.82
N GLY A 67 -9.49 -16.88 4.01
CA GLY A 67 -9.87 -17.00 2.60
C GLY A 67 -9.45 -15.79 1.76
N GLN A 68 -8.26 -15.25 2.04
CA GLN A 68 -7.63 -14.15 1.30
C GLN A 68 -6.17 -14.52 1.05
N GLU A 69 -5.67 -14.26 -0.16
CA GLU A 69 -4.29 -14.53 -0.57
C GLU A 69 -3.84 -13.51 -1.61
N GLY A 70 -2.63 -12.98 -1.46
CA GLY A 70 -2.08 -11.93 -2.32
C GLY A 70 -1.65 -10.73 -1.50
N THR A 71 -1.79 -9.54 -2.08
CA THR A 71 -1.37 -8.29 -1.43
C THR A 71 -2.56 -7.53 -0.87
N LEU A 72 -2.38 -7.02 0.35
CA LEU A 72 -3.16 -6.00 1.02
C LEU A 72 -2.18 -4.97 1.61
N TRP A 73 -2.70 -4.07 2.45
CA TRP A 73 -1.86 -3.10 3.15
C TRP A 73 -2.53 -2.67 4.46
N TRP A 74 -1.77 -2.03 5.33
CA TRP A 74 -2.27 -1.44 6.57
C TRP A 74 -1.97 0.06 6.55
N HIS A 75 -2.81 0.85 7.21
CA HIS A 75 -2.61 2.30 7.31
C HIS A 75 -3.30 2.92 8.51
N ALA A 76 -2.90 4.14 8.88
CA ALA A 76 -3.65 4.90 9.85
C ALA A 76 -5.07 5.21 9.33
N HIS A 77 -6.09 5.09 10.16
CA HIS A 77 -7.48 5.37 9.78
C HIS A 77 -8.06 6.53 10.58
N SER A 78 -7.21 7.54 10.83
CA SER A 78 -7.51 8.78 11.53
C SER A 78 -6.99 9.97 10.71
N SER A 79 -7.89 10.85 10.29
CA SER A 79 -7.56 12.02 9.46
C SER A 79 -6.66 11.65 8.26
N TRP A 80 -5.72 12.51 7.89
CA TRP A 80 -4.73 12.27 6.82
C TRP A 80 -3.42 11.65 7.34
N LEU A 81 -3.42 10.99 8.49
CA LEU A 81 -2.21 10.35 9.03
C LEU A 81 -1.68 9.25 8.10
N ARG A 82 -2.53 8.62 7.29
CA ARG A 82 -2.09 7.65 6.28
C ARG A 82 -1.26 8.25 5.14
N ALA A 83 -1.03 9.56 5.10
CA ALA A 83 -0.03 10.15 4.20
C ALA A 83 1.40 9.65 4.53
N THR A 84 1.66 9.23 5.78
CA THR A 84 2.98 8.73 6.20
C THR A 84 2.92 7.46 7.05
N VAL A 85 1.76 7.11 7.59
CA VAL A 85 1.55 5.90 8.42
C VAL A 85 0.83 4.83 7.62
N TYR A 86 1.59 4.02 6.89
CA TYR A 86 1.11 2.87 6.11
C TYR A 86 2.24 1.87 5.83
N GLY A 87 1.88 0.65 5.47
CA GLY A 87 2.84 -0.38 5.04
C GLY A 87 2.13 -1.56 4.37
N ALA A 88 2.90 -2.42 3.70
CA ALA A 88 2.35 -3.58 2.99
C ALA A 88 1.89 -4.70 3.95
N LEU A 89 0.88 -5.45 3.54
CA LEU A 89 0.43 -6.68 4.19
C LEU A 89 0.37 -7.79 3.14
N ILE A 90 1.33 -8.72 3.17
CA ILE A 90 1.40 -9.83 2.22
C ILE A 90 0.79 -11.07 2.86
N ILE A 91 -0.21 -11.63 2.18
CA ILE A 91 -0.86 -12.88 2.58
C ILE A 91 -0.45 -13.98 1.61
N ARG A 92 0.45 -14.85 2.04
CA ARG A 92 0.94 -16.00 1.27
C ARG A 92 -0.10 -17.13 1.26
N PRO A 93 -0.01 -18.07 0.30
CA PRO A 93 -0.82 -19.28 0.31
C PRO A 93 -0.73 -20.01 1.64
N ARG A 94 -1.84 -20.67 2.01
CA ARG A 94 -1.90 -21.54 3.18
C ARG A 94 -0.76 -22.56 3.14
N LEU A 95 -0.30 -23.00 4.31
CA LEU A 95 0.74 -24.02 4.40
C LEU A 95 0.32 -25.29 3.64
N GLY A 96 1.18 -25.75 2.73
CA GLY A 96 0.90 -26.90 1.86
C GLY A 96 0.22 -26.54 0.53
N GLU A 97 -0.23 -25.30 0.36
CA GLU A 97 -0.78 -24.78 -0.89
C GLU A 97 0.27 -23.95 -1.66
N SER A 98 0.05 -23.78 -2.95
CA SER A 98 0.94 -23.07 -3.87
C SER A 98 0.17 -22.00 -4.64
N TYR A 99 0.88 -20.98 -5.12
CA TYR A 99 0.29 -20.01 -6.04
C TYR A 99 -0.34 -20.72 -7.26
N PRO A 100 -1.43 -20.18 -7.84
CA PRO A 100 -2.02 -20.71 -9.08
C PRO A 100 -1.18 -20.40 -10.34
N PHE A 101 0.03 -19.86 -10.15
CA PHE A 101 1.04 -19.54 -11.15
C PHE A 101 2.41 -19.99 -10.63
N PRO A 102 3.43 -20.12 -11.50
CA PRO A 102 4.78 -20.51 -11.07
C PRO A 102 5.29 -19.63 -9.93
N LYS A 103 5.83 -20.26 -8.88
CA LYS A 103 6.34 -19.56 -7.71
C LYS A 103 7.39 -18.52 -8.12
N PRO A 104 7.21 -17.23 -7.77
CA PRO A 104 8.19 -16.20 -8.11
C PRO A 104 9.48 -16.38 -7.29
N ASN A 105 10.62 -16.01 -7.89
CA ASN A 105 11.93 -16.07 -7.23
C ASN A 105 12.09 -14.94 -6.21
N LEU A 106 11.64 -13.75 -6.57
CA LEU A 106 11.64 -12.57 -5.72
C LEU A 106 10.29 -11.87 -5.81
N GLU A 107 9.80 -11.42 -4.66
CA GLU A 107 8.58 -10.64 -4.50
C GLU A 107 8.96 -9.28 -3.93
N THR A 108 8.43 -8.20 -4.49
CA THR A 108 8.78 -6.83 -4.05
C THR A 108 7.51 -5.99 -3.91
N PRO A 109 7.23 -5.45 -2.70
CA PRO A 109 6.22 -4.42 -2.52
C PRO A 109 6.61 -3.14 -3.29
N ILE A 110 5.66 -2.63 -4.07
CA ILE A 110 5.75 -1.36 -4.78
C ILE A 110 4.63 -0.48 -4.23
N VAL A 111 4.95 0.33 -3.24
CA VAL A 111 3.97 1.20 -2.56
C VAL A 111 4.00 2.57 -3.19
N LEU A 112 2.95 2.89 -3.95
CA LEU A 112 2.74 4.21 -4.54
C LEU A 112 2.14 5.12 -3.47
N GLY A 113 2.68 6.31 -3.31
CA GLY A 113 2.25 7.26 -2.29
C GLY A 113 2.37 8.71 -2.73
N GLU A 114 2.11 9.61 -1.79
CA GLU A 114 2.16 11.06 -1.98
C GLU A 114 2.99 11.70 -0.87
N TRP A 115 3.67 12.80 -1.20
CA TRP A 115 4.46 13.59 -0.27
C TRP A 115 4.00 15.04 -0.27
N TRP A 116 3.91 15.63 0.92
CA TRP A 116 3.76 17.06 1.11
C TRP A 116 4.93 17.56 1.96
N ASP A 117 5.51 18.69 1.57
CA ASP A 117 6.45 19.43 2.41
C ASP A 117 5.72 20.03 3.62
N ALA A 118 4.45 20.40 3.44
CA ALA A 118 3.56 20.77 4.52
C ALA A 118 3.10 19.55 5.33
N ASN A 119 2.82 19.75 6.61
CA ASN A 119 2.19 18.71 7.44
C ASN A 119 0.79 18.35 6.86
N PRO A 120 0.54 17.09 6.44
CA PRO A 120 -0.73 16.68 5.83
C PRO A 120 -1.97 16.95 6.70
N ILE A 121 -1.81 16.93 8.02
CA ILE A 121 -2.90 17.27 8.95
C ILE A 121 -3.29 18.76 8.86
N ASN A 122 -2.32 19.64 8.62
CA ASN A 122 -2.62 21.06 8.41
C ASN A 122 -3.29 21.28 7.05
N VAL A 123 -2.90 20.53 6.02
CA VAL A 123 -3.52 20.59 4.68
C VAL A 123 -5.00 20.26 4.75
N VAL A 124 -5.36 19.12 5.35
CA VAL A 124 -6.77 18.74 5.49
C VAL A 124 -7.54 19.67 6.43
N ARG A 125 -6.92 20.15 7.51
CA ARG A 125 -7.59 21.07 8.44
C ARG A 125 -7.94 22.41 7.77
N GLU A 126 -7.05 22.93 6.93
CA GLU A 126 -7.30 24.17 6.19
C GLU A 126 -8.40 23.98 5.14
N ALA A 127 -8.39 22.85 4.42
CA ALA A 127 -9.48 22.49 3.51
C ALA A 127 -10.83 22.41 4.24
N THR A 128 -10.89 21.76 5.40
CA THR A 128 -12.10 21.71 6.23
C THR A 128 -12.55 23.09 6.71
N ARG A 129 -11.61 23.97 7.09
CA ARG A 129 -11.92 25.32 7.60
C ARG A 129 -12.47 26.23 6.52
N THR A 130 -11.94 26.13 5.31
CA THR A 130 -12.27 27.03 4.19
C THR A 130 -13.39 26.48 3.30
N GLY A 131 -13.60 25.16 3.31
CA GLY A 131 -14.47 24.46 2.36
C GLY A 131 -13.85 24.29 0.96
N ALA A 132 -12.61 24.74 0.76
CA ALA A 132 -11.90 24.59 -0.51
C ALA A 132 -11.28 23.19 -0.65
N ALA A 133 -10.88 22.85 -1.88
CA ALA A 133 -10.10 21.64 -2.12
C ALA A 133 -8.75 21.70 -1.38
N PRO A 134 -8.25 20.58 -0.84
CA PRO A 134 -6.92 20.54 -0.23
C PRO A 134 -5.84 20.76 -1.28
N ASN A 135 -4.72 21.36 -0.86
CA ASN A 135 -3.54 21.50 -1.72
C ASN A 135 -3.07 20.12 -2.22
N VAL A 136 -2.70 20.06 -3.50
CA VAL A 136 -2.09 18.87 -4.12
C VAL A 136 -0.75 18.55 -3.47
N SER A 137 -0.33 17.28 -3.58
CA SER A 137 0.97 16.81 -3.11
C SER A 137 2.11 17.45 -3.90
N ASP A 138 3.26 17.63 -3.24
CA ASP A 138 4.49 18.15 -3.84
C ASP A 138 5.20 17.07 -4.68
N ALA A 139 5.00 15.79 -4.36
CA ALA A 139 5.51 14.68 -5.16
C ALA A 139 4.66 13.40 -5.01
N TYR A 140 4.61 12.61 -6.08
CA TYR A 140 4.27 11.19 -6.00
C TYR A 140 5.52 10.38 -5.67
N THR A 141 5.35 9.29 -4.94
CA THR A 141 6.48 8.45 -4.49
C THR A 141 6.28 6.99 -4.85
N ILE A 142 7.37 6.29 -5.09
CA ILE A 142 7.45 4.82 -5.13
C ILE A 142 8.31 4.41 -3.94
N ASN A 143 7.75 3.62 -3.03
CA ASN A 143 8.42 3.22 -1.78
C ASN A 143 9.01 4.42 -1.01
N ALA A 144 8.20 5.47 -0.86
CA ALA A 144 8.56 6.75 -0.22
C ALA A 144 9.65 7.58 -0.92
N GLN A 145 10.16 7.14 -2.07
CA GLN A 145 11.14 7.89 -2.84
C GLN A 145 10.44 8.60 -4.02
N PRO A 146 10.64 9.92 -4.20
CA PRO A 146 10.03 10.65 -5.31
C PRO A 146 10.68 10.33 -6.67
N GLY A 147 11.84 9.65 -6.66
CA GLY A 147 12.55 9.21 -7.86
C GLY A 147 13.52 10.25 -8.42
N ASP A 148 14.15 9.92 -9.55
CA ASP A 148 15.29 10.67 -10.12
C ASP A 148 14.95 12.09 -10.61
N LEU A 149 13.67 12.42 -10.74
CA LEU A 149 13.23 13.77 -11.12
C LEU A 149 13.20 14.76 -9.94
N TYR A 150 13.45 14.27 -8.73
CA TYR A 150 13.47 15.05 -7.49
C TYR A 150 14.83 14.91 -6.80
N LYS A 151 15.19 15.91 -5.98
CA LYS A 151 16.42 15.86 -5.19
C LYS A 151 16.28 14.76 -4.12
N CYS A 152 17.33 13.95 -3.92
CA CYS A 152 17.43 12.85 -2.92
C CYS A 152 16.92 11.43 -3.31
N SER A 153 17.14 10.94 -4.55
CA SER A 153 16.85 9.54 -4.89
C SER A 153 18.00 8.57 -4.52
N SER A 154 17.66 7.40 -3.93
CA SER A 154 18.57 6.26 -3.80
C SER A 154 18.39 5.28 -4.98
N LYS A 155 19.47 4.56 -5.33
CA LYS A 155 19.49 3.61 -6.47
C LYS A 155 19.64 2.19 -5.95
N ASP A 156 18.52 1.51 -5.70
CA ASP A 156 18.52 0.06 -5.47
C ASP A 156 17.88 -0.65 -6.66
N ALA A 157 18.58 -1.63 -7.21
CA ALA A 157 18.12 -2.47 -8.31
C ALA A 157 18.30 -3.95 -7.91
N GLY A 158 17.29 -4.78 -8.17
CA GLY A 158 17.31 -6.22 -7.96
C GLY A 158 16.46 -6.94 -9.00
N GLU A 159 16.67 -8.24 -9.14
CA GLU A 159 15.87 -9.10 -10.03
C GLU A 159 14.51 -9.38 -9.38
N THR A 160 13.46 -8.68 -9.78
CA THR A 160 12.10 -8.92 -9.27
C THR A 160 11.26 -9.69 -10.27
N ASN A 161 10.53 -10.72 -9.81
CA ASN A 161 9.62 -11.50 -10.66
C ASN A 161 8.14 -11.26 -10.33
N LEU A 162 7.80 -10.91 -9.09
CA LEU A 162 6.44 -10.49 -8.69
C LEU A 162 6.48 -9.11 -8.02
N LEU A 163 5.84 -8.14 -8.67
CA LEU A 163 5.62 -6.81 -8.11
C LEU A 163 4.25 -6.78 -7.43
N ARG A 164 4.25 -6.40 -6.16
CA ARG A 164 3.06 -6.27 -5.31
C ARG A 164 2.70 -4.79 -5.22
N VAL A 165 1.97 -4.28 -6.21
CA VAL A 165 1.70 -2.85 -6.36
C VAL A 165 0.55 -2.43 -5.45
N ILE A 166 0.77 -1.42 -4.62
CA ILE A 166 -0.21 -0.88 -3.67
C ILE A 166 -0.36 0.61 -3.96
N ASN A 167 -1.58 1.09 -4.19
CA ASN A 167 -1.84 2.53 -4.22
C ASN A 167 -2.23 3.02 -2.82
N ALA A 168 -1.25 3.52 -2.07
CA ALA A 168 -1.43 4.13 -0.75
C ALA A 168 -1.64 5.66 -0.81
N ALA A 169 -1.74 6.26 -2.00
CA ALA A 169 -2.05 7.67 -2.19
C ALA A 169 -3.38 8.05 -1.50
N LEU A 170 -3.53 9.32 -1.14
CA LEU A 170 -4.72 9.77 -0.43
C LEU A 170 -5.94 9.74 -1.35
N ASN A 171 -5.92 10.48 -2.47
CA ASN A 171 -7.15 10.72 -3.22
C ASN A 171 -6.99 10.56 -4.74
N GLN A 172 -5.87 10.01 -5.23
CA GLN A 172 -5.56 9.98 -6.66
C GLN A 172 -5.49 8.54 -7.21
N PRO A 173 -6.17 8.25 -8.35
CA PRO A 173 -5.84 7.09 -9.14
C PRO A 173 -4.45 7.29 -9.75
N LEU A 174 -3.64 6.25 -9.71
CA LEU A 174 -2.28 6.28 -10.24
C LEU A 174 -2.13 5.27 -11.37
N PHE A 175 -1.55 5.72 -12.48
CA PHE A 175 -0.99 4.82 -13.47
C PHE A 175 0.37 4.32 -13.01
N PHE A 176 0.70 3.07 -13.34
CA PHE A 176 2.01 2.47 -13.09
C PHE A 176 2.47 1.66 -14.30
N ALA A 177 3.74 1.81 -14.69
CA ALA A 177 4.34 1.06 -15.78
C ALA A 177 5.84 0.82 -15.53
N VAL A 178 6.40 -0.17 -16.23
CA VAL A 178 7.83 -0.48 -16.24
C VAL A 178 8.33 -0.38 -17.67
N ALA A 179 9.35 0.44 -17.92
CA ALA A 179 9.86 0.72 -19.26
C ALA A 179 10.27 -0.58 -19.96
N ASN A 180 9.80 -0.78 -21.20
CA ASN A 180 10.06 -1.94 -22.05
C ASN A 180 9.64 -3.30 -21.47
N HIS A 181 8.80 -3.34 -20.44
CA HIS A 181 8.32 -4.58 -19.85
C HIS A 181 6.80 -4.63 -19.89
N THR A 182 6.27 -5.82 -20.18
CA THR A 182 4.84 -6.11 -20.01
C THR A 182 4.57 -6.66 -18.61
N LEU A 183 3.41 -6.33 -18.07
CA LEU A 183 2.94 -6.74 -16.75
C LEU A 183 1.85 -7.79 -16.90
N THR A 184 2.10 -8.99 -16.39
CA THR A 184 1.08 -10.05 -16.35
C THR A 184 0.36 -9.97 -15.00
N VAL A 185 -0.87 -9.47 -15.00
CA VAL A 185 -1.69 -9.32 -13.79
C VAL A 185 -2.19 -10.69 -13.36
N VAL A 186 -2.00 -11.04 -12.09
CA VAL A 186 -2.38 -12.36 -11.54
C VAL A 186 -3.27 -12.28 -10.31
N GLY A 187 -3.39 -11.11 -9.67
CA GLY A 187 -4.29 -10.90 -8.55
C GLY A 187 -4.62 -9.43 -8.32
N ALA A 188 -5.76 -9.18 -7.69
CA ALA A 188 -6.21 -7.88 -7.23
C ALA A 188 -6.89 -8.03 -5.87
N ASP A 189 -6.58 -7.14 -4.92
CA ASP A 189 -7.17 -7.08 -3.57
C ASP A 189 -7.25 -8.44 -2.86
N ALA A 190 -6.09 -9.10 -2.78
CA ALA A 190 -5.89 -10.44 -2.22
C ALA A 190 -6.87 -11.51 -2.75
N THR A 191 -7.18 -11.42 -4.05
CA THR A 191 -7.93 -12.42 -4.80
C THR A 191 -7.23 -12.69 -6.13
N TYR A 192 -7.01 -13.95 -6.47
CA TYR A 192 -6.48 -14.33 -7.78
C TYR A 192 -7.49 -14.05 -8.88
N ILE A 193 -7.01 -13.61 -10.04
CA ILE A 193 -7.84 -13.33 -11.21
C ILE A 193 -7.40 -14.18 -12.39
N LYS A 194 -8.21 -14.22 -13.45
CA LYS A 194 -7.77 -14.77 -14.74
C LYS A 194 -6.61 -13.92 -15.27
N PRO A 195 -5.41 -14.49 -15.49
CA PRO A 195 -4.27 -13.69 -15.88
C PRO A 195 -4.48 -12.98 -17.22
N PHE A 196 -4.01 -11.74 -17.30
CA PHE A 196 -3.95 -10.96 -18.53
C PHE A 196 -2.72 -10.07 -18.53
N THR A 197 -2.23 -9.72 -19.71
CA THR A 197 -1.02 -8.91 -19.88
C THR A 197 -1.39 -7.49 -20.31
N THR A 198 -0.71 -6.51 -19.73
CA THR A 198 -0.85 -5.08 -20.06
C THR A 198 0.50 -4.38 -19.98
N SER A 199 0.65 -3.23 -20.64
CA SER A 199 1.83 -2.36 -20.48
C SER A 199 1.68 -1.35 -19.34
N VAL A 200 0.45 -1.12 -18.86
CA VAL A 200 0.14 -0.12 -17.83
C VAL A 200 -0.95 -0.64 -16.89
N LEU A 201 -0.79 -0.35 -15.60
CA LEU A 201 -1.82 -0.53 -14.58
C LEU A 201 -2.45 0.82 -14.25
N MET A 202 -3.73 0.83 -13.91
CA MET A 202 -4.40 1.95 -13.25
C MET A 202 -4.97 1.42 -11.94
N LEU A 203 -4.55 2.02 -10.82
CA LEU A 203 -5.00 1.66 -9.49
C LEU A 203 -5.67 2.85 -8.83
N GLY A 204 -6.91 2.68 -8.37
CA GLY A 204 -7.57 3.62 -7.46
C GLY A 204 -6.90 3.62 -6.08
N ALA A 205 -7.04 4.72 -5.34
CA ALA A 205 -6.52 4.80 -3.97
C ALA A 205 -7.11 3.68 -3.11
N GLY A 206 -6.24 2.90 -2.48
CA GLY A 206 -6.56 1.74 -1.66
C GLY A 206 -6.55 0.40 -2.35
N GLN A 207 -6.47 0.36 -3.69
CA GLN A 207 -6.36 -0.89 -4.44
C GLN A 207 -4.94 -1.45 -4.43
N THR A 208 -4.87 -2.76 -4.61
CA THR A 208 -3.64 -3.54 -4.74
C THR A 208 -3.70 -4.41 -5.98
N THR A 209 -2.56 -4.64 -6.62
CA THR A 209 -2.46 -5.48 -7.81
C THR A 209 -1.14 -6.23 -7.82
N ASP A 210 -1.23 -7.55 -7.98
CA ASP A 210 -0.09 -8.45 -8.08
C ASP A 210 0.23 -8.68 -9.56
N VAL A 211 1.44 -8.32 -9.99
CA VAL A 211 1.88 -8.47 -11.37
C VAL A 211 3.20 -9.21 -11.49
N LEU A 212 3.24 -10.19 -12.38
CA LEU A 212 4.47 -10.85 -12.79
C LEU A 212 5.15 -10.01 -13.88
N ILE A 213 6.45 -9.81 -13.72
CA ILE A 213 7.30 -9.20 -14.73
C ILE A 213 8.28 -10.25 -15.25
N LYS A 214 8.51 -10.24 -16.56
CA LYS A 214 9.49 -11.11 -17.21
C LYS A 214 10.70 -10.27 -17.59
N ALA A 215 11.86 -10.55 -17.00
CA ALA A 215 13.12 -9.89 -17.35
C ALA A 215 13.70 -10.46 -18.66
N ASP A 216 13.00 -10.25 -19.78
CA ASP A 216 13.39 -10.71 -21.11
C ASP A 216 14.08 -9.63 -21.98
N GLN A 217 14.32 -8.47 -21.39
CA GLN A 217 15.03 -7.37 -22.02
C GLN A 217 16.55 -7.52 -21.87
N ARG A 218 17.31 -6.76 -22.67
CA ARG A 218 18.79 -6.72 -22.54
C ARG A 218 19.18 -6.25 -21.13
N PRO A 219 20.25 -6.78 -20.51
CA PRO A 219 20.71 -6.31 -19.21
C PRO A 219 20.99 -4.79 -19.22
N ALA A 220 20.12 -4.02 -18.58
CA ALA A 220 20.15 -2.57 -18.50
C ALA A 220 19.28 -2.09 -17.33
N ARG A 221 19.18 -0.76 -17.15
CA ARG A 221 18.26 -0.15 -16.17
C ARG A 221 17.00 0.31 -16.88
N TYR A 222 15.85 -0.03 -16.28
CA TYR A 222 14.53 0.30 -16.79
C TYR A 222 13.76 1.05 -15.70
N TYR A 223 13.16 2.19 -16.05
CA TYR A 223 12.37 2.96 -15.09
C TYR A 223 11.08 2.23 -14.75
N MET A 224 10.80 2.14 -13.45
CA MET A 224 9.44 2.03 -12.94
C MET A 224 8.92 3.45 -12.74
N ALA A 225 7.75 3.76 -13.30
CA ALA A 225 7.19 5.11 -13.25
C ALA A 225 5.72 5.06 -12.86
N SER A 226 5.29 6.09 -12.13
CA SER A 226 3.89 6.32 -11.79
C SER A 226 3.50 7.77 -12.03
N ARG A 227 2.24 8.00 -12.41
CA ARG A 227 1.67 9.34 -12.57
C ARG A 227 0.20 9.35 -12.20
N ALA A 228 -0.32 10.50 -11.79
CA ALA A 228 -1.75 10.68 -11.57
C ALA A 228 -2.56 10.47 -12.85
N TYR A 229 -3.76 9.90 -12.70
CA TYR A 229 -4.81 10.00 -13.69
C TYR A 229 -5.42 11.41 -13.59
N GLN A 230 -4.89 12.34 -14.39
CA GLN A 230 -5.41 13.69 -14.51
C GLN A 230 -5.91 13.88 -15.95
N SER A 231 -7.21 14.06 -16.12
CA SER A 231 -7.74 14.56 -17.39
C SER A 231 -7.24 16.00 -17.57
N ALA A 232 -6.70 16.28 -18.76
CA ALA A 232 -6.18 17.60 -19.13
C ALA A 232 -7.19 18.73 -18.91
#